data_AF-A0A523VSG6-F1
#
_entry.id   AF-A0A523VSG6-F1
#
_cell.length_a   1.000
_cell.length_b   1.000
_cell.length_c   1.000
_cell.angle_alpha   90.00
_cell.angle_beta   90.00
_cell.angle_gamma   90.00
#
_symmetry.space_group_name_H-M   'P 1'
#
loop_
_entity.id
_entity.type
_entity.pdbx_description
1 polymer ?
#
loop_
_entity_poly.entity_id
_entity_poly.type
_entity_poly.pdbx_seq_one_letter_code
_entity_poly.pdbx_strand_id
1 'polypeptide(L)'
;MSGRWVKVSEKVLDQLKRMEGTKERDRLELVRSMSFVLRALEMSVVGWMQWVNNPDIMTKFTQKDLEKMNKRLSKFTRDFIKYDVEATKLGTQIGLKAIKKVIRKKKAKPAAHYVA
;
A
#
# COMPACT_ATOMS: atom_id res chain seq x y z
N MET A 1 1.91 25.10 -12.25
CA MET A 1 2.04 23.64 -11.97
C MET A 1 1.42 23.23 -10.63
N SER A 2 1.63 23.97 -9.54
CA SER A 2 1.06 23.65 -8.21
C SER A 2 -0.47 23.58 -8.16
N GLY A 3 -1.19 24.49 -8.81
CA GLY A 3 -2.66 24.48 -8.82
C GLY A 3 -3.31 23.27 -9.51
N ARG A 4 -2.62 22.66 -10.49
CA ARG A 4 -3.09 21.41 -11.13
C ARG A 4 -2.89 20.22 -10.18
N TRP A 5 -1.81 20.21 -9.41
CA TRP A 5 -1.49 19.17 -8.44
C TRP A 5 -2.48 19.12 -7.27
N VAL A 6 -2.84 20.30 -6.74
CA VAL A 6 -3.84 20.41 -5.66
C VAL A 6 -5.18 19.82 -6.11
N LYS A 7 -5.68 20.22 -7.28
CA LYS A 7 -6.94 19.69 -7.84
C LYS A 7 -6.91 18.18 -8.07
N VAL A 8 -5.77 17.63 -8.49
CA VAL A 8 -5.61 16.17 -8.64
C VAL A 8 -5.65 15.48 -7.28
N SER A 9 -4.93 16.02 -6.30
CA SER A 9 -4.92 15.48 -4.92
C SER A 9 -6.31 15.51 -4.28
N GLU A 10 -7.07 16.59 -4.48
CA GLU A 10 -8.46 16.71 -4.00
C GLU A 10 -9.37 15.63 -4.60
N LYS A 11 -9.28 15.41 -5.92
CA LYS A 11 -10.04 14.34 -6.58
C LYS A 11 -9.69 12.94 -6.04
N VAL A 12 -8.41 12.71 -5.74
CA VAL A 12 -7.97 11.45 -5.13
C VAL A 12 -8.57 11.29 -3.73
N LEU A 13 -8.58 12.35 -2.91
CA LEU A 13 -9.21 12.33 -1.59
C LEU A 13 -10.72 12.06 -1.67
N ASP A 14 -11.42 12.66 -2.62
CA ASP A 14 -12.85 12.40 -2.82
C ASP A 14 -13.13 10.96 -3.24
N GLN A 15 -12.24 10.37 -4.04
CA GLN A 15 -12.36 8.98 -4.44
C GLN A 15 -12.09 8.03 -3.25
N LEU A 16 -11.09 8.33 -2.42
CA LEU A 16 -10.80 7.56 -1.20
C LEU A 16 -12.02 7.55 -0.25
N LYS A 17 -12.61 8.73 0.01
CA LYS A 17 -13.81 8.85 0.85
C LYS A 17 -14.99 8.02 0.33
N ARG A 18 -15.22 8.04 -0.98
CA ARG A 18 -16.29 7.23 -1.61
C ARG A 18 -16.06 5.73 -1.41
N MET A 19 -14.82 5.28 -1.53
CA MET A 19 -14.46 3.88 -1.35
C MET A 19 -14.53 3.43 0.11
N GLU A 20 -14.27 4.32 1.07
CA GLU A 20 -14.44 4.06 2.51
C GLU A 20 -15.91 3.94 2.92
N GLY A 21 -16.81 4.71 2.28
CA GLY A 21 -18.25 4.69 2.58
C GLY A 21 -19.02 3.46 2.07
N THR A 22 -18.38 2.58 1.29
CA THR A 22 -19.03 1.39 0.72
C THR A 22 -19.06 0.26 1.76
N LYS A 23 -20.24 -0.06 2.30
CA LYS A 23 -20.42 -0.97 3.46
C LYS A 23 -20.28 -2.45 3.15
N GLU A 24 -20.45 -2.86 1.90
CA GLU A 24 -20.28 -4.25 1.47
C GLU A 24 -19.32 -4.27 0.29
N ARG A 25 -18.18 -4.95 0.47
CA ARG A 25 -17.15 -5.08 -0.57
C ARG A 25 -16.74 -6.52 -0.72
N ASP A 26 -16.81 -7.03 -1.94
CA ASP A 26 -16.31 -8.37 -2.23
C ASP A 26 -14.77 -8.43 -2.19
N ARG A 27 -14.20 -9.65 -2.26
CA ARG A 27 -12.74 -9.82 -2.21
C ARG A 27 -12.01 -9.10 -3.35
N LEU A 28 -12.60 -9.04 -4.55
CA LEU A 28 -12.00 -8.41 -5.72
C LEU A 28 -12.06 -6.88 -5.59
N GLU A 29 -13.15 -6.33 -5.08
CA GLU A 29 -13.30 -4.92 -4.77
C GLU A 29 -12.31 -4.46 -3.72
N LEU A 30 -12.05 -5.28 -2.69
CA LEU A 30 -11.00 -5.00 -1.71
C LEU A 30 -9.61 -4.94 -2.37
N VAL A 31 -9.28 -5.88 -3.26
CA VAL A 31 -7.98 -5.88 -3.97
C VAL A 31 -7.84 -4.67 -4.92
N ARG A 32 -8.91 -4.31 -5.63
CA ARG A 32 -8.95 -3.09 -6.47
C ARG A 32 -8.77 -1.85 -5.61
N SER A 33 -9.42 -1.81 -4.44
CA SER A 33 -9.29 -0.72 -3.50
C SER A 33 -7.87 -0.57 -3.00
N MET A 34 -7.21 -1.66 -2.62
CA MET A 34 -5.80 -1.65 -2.21
C MET A 34 -4.91 -1.12 -3.34
N SER A 35 -5.12 -1.58 -4.58
CA SER A 35 -4.35 -1.13 -5.75
C SER A 35 -4.49 0.37 -5.98
N PHE A 36 -5.70 0.92 -5.84
CA PHE A 36 -5.95 2.36 -5.96
C PHE A 36 -5.24 3.15 -4.86
N VAL A 37 -5.38 2.73 -3.60
CA VAL A 37 -4.76 3.39 -2.44
C VAL A 37 -3.22 3.44 -2.59
N LEU A 38 -2.61 2.33 -3.02
CA LEU A 38 -1.16 2.27 -3.22
C LEU A 38 -0.68 3.20 -4.34
N ARG A 39 -1.39 3.27 -5.47
CA ARG A 39 -1.07 4.21 -6.56
C ARG A 39 -1.25 5.67 -6.15
N ALA A 40 -2.30 5.97 -5.37
CA ALA A 40 -2.51 7.30 -4.82
C ALA A 40 -1.36 7.71 -3.89
N LEU A 41 -0.90 6.79 -3.04
CA LEU A 41 0.24 7.01 -2.16
C LEU A 41 1.53 7.22 -2.97
N GLU A 42 1.83 6.36 -3.93
CA GLU A 42 3.00 6.45 -4.83
C GLU A 42 3.05 7.82 -5.52
N MET A 43 1.95 8.25 -6.13
CA MET A 43 1.84 9.55 -6.78
C MET A 43 2.19 10.68 -5.81
N SER A 44 1.65 10.65 -4.59
CA SER A 44 1.95 11.65 -3.55
C SER A 44 3.43 11.66 -3.17
N VAL A 45 4.03 10.48 -3.00
CA VAL A 45 5.48 10.34 -2.70
C VAL A 45 6.33 10.92 -3.83
N VAL A 46 6.00 10.65 -5.10
CA VAL A 46 6.71 11.25 -6.24
C VAL A 46 6.65 12.78 -6.21
N GLY A 47 5.49 13.37 -5.91
CA GLY A 47 5.36 14.82 -5.77
C GLY A 47 6.21 15.39 -4.63
N TRP A 48 6.28 14.69 -3.50
CA TRP A 48 7.18 15.05 -2.40
C TRP A 48 8.65 14.98 -2.78
N MET A 49 9.05 13.93 -3.51
CA MET A 49 10.43 13.79 -4.00
C MET A 49 10.80 14.92 -4.97
N GLN A 50 9.87 15.36 -5.82
CA GLN A 50 10.10 16.52 -6.68
C GLN A 50 10.32 17.81 -5.89
N TRP A 51 9.59 18.02 -4.79
CA TRP A 51 9.79 19.18 -3.92
C TRP A 51 11.14 19.11 -3.21
N VAL A 52 11.45 17.98 -2.57
CA VAL A 52 12.69 17.81 -1.78
C VAL A 52 13.94 17.93 -2.65
N ASN A 53 13.86 17.47 -3.90
CA ASN A 53 14.97 17.55 -4.85
C ASN A 53 15.05 18.90 -5.57
N ASN A 54 14.21 19.89 -5.22
CA ASN A 54 14.22 21.22 -5.85
C ASN A 54 14.68 22.31 -4.84
N PRO A 55 15.94 22.78 -4.93
CA PRO A 55 16.46 23.83 -4.05
C PRO A 55 15.68 25.14 -4.11
N ASP A 56 15.14 25.53 -5.27
CA ASP A 56 14.35 26.77 -5.43
C ASP A 56 13.04 26.73 -4.64
N ILE A 57 12.59 25.54 -4.27
CA ILE A 57 11.44 25.31 -3.39
C ILE A 57 11.93 25.15 -1.95
N MET A 58 12.91 24.28 -1.71
CA MET A 58 13.34 23.90 -0.35
C MET A 58 13.99 25.05 0.43
N THR A 59 14.70 25.96 -0.24
CA THR A 59 15.32 27.13 0.38
C THR A 59 14.31 28.17 0.91
N LYS A 60 13.06 28.11 0.46
CA LYS A 60 11.98 29.03 0.91
C LYS A 60 11.39 28.64 2.26
N PHE A 61 11.62 27.41 2.72
CA PHE A 61 11.12 26.95 4.01
C PHE A 61 12.13 27.27 5.12
N THR A 62 11.63 27.66 6.29
CA THR A 62 12.49 27.84 7.46
C THR A 62 12.93 26.49 8.01
N GLN A 63 14.01 26.47 8.80
CA GLN A 63 14.44 25.27 9.53
C GLN A 63 13.28 24.63 10.32
N LYS A 64 12.47 25.46 11.00
CA LYS A 64 11.31 25.01 11.78
C LYS A 64 10.22 24.37 10.90
N ASP A 65 10.01 24.89 9.69
CA ASP A 65 9.07 24.29 8.73
C ASP A 65 9.55 22.92 8.28
N LEU A 66 10.84 22.83 7.91
CA LEU A 66 11.47 21.58 7.48
C LEU A 66 11.44 20.50 8.58
N GLU A 67 11.72 20.87 9.83
CA GLU A 67 11.62 19.96 10.98
C GLU A 67 10.20 19.44 11.18
N LYS A 68 9.20 20.33 11.09
CA LYS A 68 7.79 19.96 11.20
C LYS A 68 7.35 19.03 10.07
N MET A 69 7.77 19.32 8.84
CA MET A 69 7.50 18.50 7.65
C MET A 69 8.15 17.11 7.79
N ASN A 70 9.43 17.07 8.11
CA ASN A 70 10.19 15.83 8.29
C ASN A 70 9.60 14.96 9.41
N LYS A 71 9.24 15.56 10.55
CA LYS A 71 8.61 14.83 11.67
C LYS A 71 7.29 14.17 11.25
N ARG A 72 6.46 14.86 10.47
CA ARG A 72 5.18 14.32 9.97
C ARG A 72 5.40 13.18 8.98
N LEU A 73 6.28 13.37 7.99
CA LEU A 73 6.61 12.33 7.01
C LEU A 73 7.21 11.09 7.70
N SER A 74 8.18 11.29 8.59
CA SER A 74 8.82 10.21 9.35
C SER A 74 7.83 9.38 10.17
N LYS A 75 6.84 10.03 10.81
CA LYS A 75 5.81 9.32 11.58
C LYS A 75 4.94 8.46 10.65
N PHE A 76 4.41 9.04 9.58
CA PHE A 76 3.57 8.33 8.61
C PHE A 76 4.32 7.15 7.98
N THR A 77 5.56 7.36 7.53
CA THR A 77 6.39 6.32 6.92
C THR A 77 6.68 5.19 7.89
N ARG A 78 6.98 5.50 9.16
CA ARG A 78 7.20 4.48 10.19
C ARG A 78 5.97 3.59 10.38
N ASP A 79 4.79 4.19 10.49
CA ASP A 79 3.55 3.44 10.70
C ASP A 79 3.20 2.57 9.48
N PHE A 80 3.42 3.09 8.27
CA PHE A 80 3.22 2.34 7.03
C PHE A 80 4.19 1.14 6.90
N ILE A 81 5.49 1.34 7.17
CA ILE A 81 6.49 0.26 7.11
C ILE A 81 6.20 -0.83 8.16
N LYS A 82 5.75 -0.46 9.36
CA LYS A 82 5.34 -1.46 10.36
C LYS A 82 4.22 -2.34 9.82
N TYR A 83 3.20 -1.74 9.24
CA TYR A 83 2.08 -2.47 8.65
C TYR A 83 2.53 -3.35 7.47
N ASP A 84 3.41 -2.86 6.59
CA ASP A 84 3.98 -3.63 5.49
C ASP A 84 4.70 -4.91 5.98
N VAL A 85 5.50 -4.78 7.04
CA VAL A 85 6.18 -5.92 7.68
C VAL A 85 5.16 -6.93 8.23
N GLU A 86 4.11 -6.46 8.91
CA GLU A 86 3.05 -7.31 9.46
C GLU A 86 2.28 -8.05 8.36
N ALA A 87 1.85 -7.34 7.32
CA ALA A 87 1.12 -7.90 6.18
C ALA A 87 1.96 -8.94 5.42
N THR A 88 3.25 -8.65 5.22
CA THR A 88 4.18 -9.56 4.54
C THR A 88 4.41 -10.85 5.34
N LYS A 89 4.55 -10.74 6.67
CA LYS A 89 4.65 -11.92 7.56
C LYS A 89 3.38 -12.76 7.48
N LEU A 90 2.21 -12.12 7.54
CA LEU A 90 0.92 -12.81 7.42
C LEU A 90 0.80 -13.55 6.07
N GLY A 91 1.11 -12.87 4.97
CA GLY A 91 1.10 -13.45 3.62
C GLY A 91 2.01 -14.67 3.50
N THR A 92 3.22 -14.59 4.06
CA THR A 92 4.19 -15.70 4.09
C THR A 92 3.63 -16.89 4.87
N GLN A 93 3.07 -16.67 6.06
CA GLN A 93 2.47 -17.74 6.86
C GLN A 93 1.30 -18.42 6.14
N ILE A 94 0.42 -17.64 5.51
CA ILE A 94 -0.72 -18.17 4.73
C ILE A 94 -0.21 -19.02 3.55
N GLY A 95 0.77 -18.51 2.80
CA GLY A 95 1.40 -19.24 1.69
C GLY A 95 2.02 -20.57 2.13
N LEU A 96 2.80 -20.56 3.22
CA LEU A 96 3.41 -21.78 3.78
C LEU A 96 2.36 -22.80 4.24
N LYS A 97 1.26 -22.35 4.86
CA LYS A 97 0.15 -23.23 5.25
C LYS A 97 -0.54 -23.86 4.03
N ALA A 98 -0.75 -23.07 2.98
CA ALA A 98 -1.32 -23.57 1.72
C ALA A 98 -0.45 -24.65 1.09
N ILE A 99 0.88 -24.43 1.02
CA ILE A 99 1.85 -25.41 0.51
C ILE A 99 1.81 -26.71 1.33
N LYS A 100 1.85 -26.62 2.67
CA LYS A 100 1.76 -27.81 3.55
C LYS A 100 0.47 -28.60 3.33
N LYS A 101 -0.67 -27.92 3.12
CA LYS A 101 -1.97 -28.57 2.83
C LYS A 101 -1.95 -29.31 1.49
N VAL A 102 -1.32 -28.73 0.46
CA VAL A 102 -1.14 -29.38 -0.86
C VAL A 102 -0.26 -30.62 -0.74
N ILE A 103 0.87 -30.53 -0.02
CA ILE A 103 1.78 -31.67 0.19
C ILE A 103 1.06 -32.82 0.93
N ARG A 104 0.31 -32.50 1.99
CA ARG A 104 -0.50 -33.50 2.73
C ARG A 104 -1.53 -34.18 1.82
N LYS A 105 -2.26 -33.42 0.99
CA LYS A 105 -3.23 -33.98 0.03
C LYS A 105 -2.57 -34.89 -1.01
N LYS A 106 -1.36 -34.56 -1.49
CA LYS A 106 -0.60 -35.43 -2.41
C LYS A 106 -0.16 -36.73 -1.75
N LYS A 107 0.30 -36.69 -0.49
CA LYS A 107 0.67 -37.91 0.26
C LYS A 107 -0.54 -38.79 0.63
N ALA A 108 -1.72 -38.20 0.79
CA ALA A 108 -2.95 -38.90 1.15
C ALA A 108 -3.71 -39.52 -0.05
N LYS A 109 -3.29 -39.26 -1.30
CA LYS A 109 -3.75 -40.02 -2.46
C LYS A 109 -2.72 -41.14 -2.72
N PRO A 110 -2.90 -42.37 -2.19
CA PRO A 110 -2.12 -43.50 -2.67
C PRO A 110 -2.45 -43.75 -4.15
N ALA A 111 -1.55 -44.43 -4.85
CA ALA A 111 -1.69 -44.86 -6.24
C ALA A 111 -2.88 -45.83 -6.42
N ALA A 112 -4.11 -45.34 -6.30
CA ALA A 112 -5.27 -46.01 -6.83
C ALA A 112 -5.28 -45.72 -8.33
N HIS A 113 -4.57 -46.54 -9.10
CA HIS A 113 -4.78 -46.87 -10.51
C HIS A 113 -3.47 -47.51 -10.99
N TYR A 114 -3.32 -48.81 -10.72
CA TYR A 114 -2.68 -49.80 -11.58
C TYR A 114 -2.86 -51.15 -10.88
N VAL A 115 -3.98 -51.83 -11.13
CA VAL A 115 -4.03 -53.28 -11.15
C VAL A 115 -4.78 -53.65 -12.42
N ALA A 116 -4.16 -54.57 -13.15
CA ALA A 116 -4.38 -54.97 -14.54
C ALA A 116 -5.78 -55.52 -14.84
#